data_AF-A0A3C1PGV1-F1
#
_entry.id   AF-A0A3C1PGV1-F1
#
_cell.length_a   1.000
_cell.length_b   1.000
_cell.length_c   1.000
_cell.angle_alpha   90.00
_cell.angle_beta   90.00
_cell.angle_gamma   90.00
#
_symmetry.space_group_name_H-M   'P 1'
#
loop_
_entity.id
_entity.type
_entity.pdbx_description
1 polymer ?
#
loop_
_entity_poly.entity_id
_entity_poly.type
_entity_poly.pdbx_seq_one_letter_code
_entity_poly.pdbx_strand_id
1 'polypeptide(L)' 'MKGKLYMLPVNLSEADLQWAIPENVLKQTIGLKVFIVENIRTARRFLKKADRTIDIDQL' A
#
# COMPACT_ATOMS: atom_id res chain seq x y z
N MET A 1 -16.59 -4.81 -17.79
CA MET A 1 -15.11 -4.85 -17.69
C MET A 1 -14.71 -5.86 -16.64
N LYS A 2 -13.53 -6.51 -16.78
CA LYS A 2 -12.97 -7.37 -15.74
C LYS A 2 -12.16 -6.54 -14.74
N GLY A 3 -12.14 -6.94 -13.47
CA GLY A 3 -11.28 -6.34 -12.45
C GLY A 3 -9.80 -6.60 -12.74
N LYS A 4 -8.93 -5.79 -12.13
CA LYS A 4 -7.47 -5.97 -12.14
C LYS A 4 -7.02 -6.35 -10.73
N LEU A 5 -6.18 -7.38 -10.64
CA LEU A 5 -5.49 -7.75 -9.40
C LEU A 5 -4.05 -7.24 -9.49
N TYR A 6 -3.62 -6.47 -8.49
CA TYR A 6 -2.26 -5.95 -8.40
C TYR A 6 -1.49 -6.69 -7.31
N MET A 7 -0.24 -7.02 -7.62
CA MET A 7 0.73 -7.50 -6.65
C MET A 7 1.55 -6.31 -6.17
N LEU A 8 1.39 -5.93 -4.90
CA LEU A 8 2.07 -4.77 -4.34
C LEU A 8 3.35 -5.22 -3.63
N PRO A 9 4.53 -4.66 -3.98
CA PRO A 9 5.74 -4.94 -3.24
C PRO A 9 5.66 -4.29 -1.85
N VAL A 10 6.24 -4.97 -0.86
CA VAL A 10 6.40 -4.44 0.51
C VAL A 10 7.87 -4.44 0.87
N ASN A 11 8.29 -3.49 1.71
CA ASN A 11 9.68 -3.46 2.17
C ASN A 11 9.99 -4.67 3.05
N LEU A 12 11.16 -5.26 2.84
CA LEU A 12 11.73 -6.26 3.74
C LEU A 12 12.45 -5.63 4.95
N SER A 13 12.77 -4.33 4.86
CA SER A 13 13.45 -3.57 5.90
C SER A 13 12.61 -2.38 6.37
N GLU A 14 13.07 -1.70 7.42
CA GLU A 14 12.44 -0.48 7.94
C GLU A 14 12.84 0.80 7.19
N ALA A 15 13.61 0.68 6.09
CA ALA A 15 13.96 1.82 5.24
C ALA A 15 12.72 2.52 4.68
N ASP A 16 12.87 3.80 4.35
CA ASP A 16 11.79 4.59 3.76
C ASP A 16 11.36 3.98 2.41
N LEU A 17 10.04 3.88 2.22
CA LEU A 17 9.40 3.27 1.05
C LEU A 17 9.87 3.90 -0.25
N GLN A 18 10.16 5.20 -0.26
CA GLN A 18 10.59 5.94 -1.45
C GLN A 18 11.92 5.44 -2.03
N TRP A 19 12.77 4.80 -1.21
CA TRP A 19 14.05 4.24 -1.67
C TRP A 19 13.90 2.85 -2.28
N ALA A 20 12.83 2.14 -1.96
CA ALA A 20 12.62 0.75 -2.36
C ALA A 20 11.50 0.57 -3.39
N ILE A 21 10.52 1.49 -3.40
CA ILE A 21 9.31 1.39 -4.22
C ILE A 21 9.20 2.64 -5.10
N PRO A 22 9.07 2.48 -6.43
CA PRO A 22 8.85 3.60 -7.34
C PRO A 22 7.64 4.44 -6.95
N GLU A 23 7.77 5.77 -7.08
CA GLU A 23 6.73 6.72 -6.67
C GLU A 23 5.38 6.45 -7.35
N ASN A 24 5.39 6.08 -8.62
CA ASN A 24 4.16 5.71 -9.33
C ASN A 24 3.49 4.50 -8.67
N VAL A 25 4.22 3.45 -8.29
CA VAL A 25 3.63 2.28 -7.60
C VAL A 25 2.96 2.67 -6.29
N LEU A 26 3.58 3.57 -5.51
CA LEU A 26 2.98 4.10 -4.28
C LEU A 26 1.70 4.90 -4.58
N LYS A 27 1.72 5.77 -5.58
CA LYS A 27 0.53 6.53 -6.01
C LYS A 27 -0.63 5.63 -6.42
N GLN A 28 -0.38 4.59 -7.23
CA GLN A 28 -1.47 3.69 -7.61
C GLN A 28 -1.96 2.89 -6.39
N THR A 29 -1.06 2.50 -5.48
CA THR A 29 -1.42 1.78 -4.25
C THR A 29 -2.40 2.58 -3.39
N ILE A 30 -2.12 3.87 -3.16
CA ILE A 30 -2.95 4.76 -2.34
C ILE A 30 -4.33 4.99 -2.99
N GLY A 31 -4.44 4.87 -4.32
CA GLY A 31 -5.70 4.99 -5.05
C GLY A 31 -6.60 3.73 -5.00
N LEU A 32 -6.11 2.60 -4.47
CA LEU A 32 -6.89 1.38 -4.35
C LEU A 32 -7.79 1.42 -3.10
N LYS A 33 -8.97 0.82 -3.20
CA LYS A 33 -9.94 0.74 -2.09
C LYS A 33 -9.99 -0.64 -1.45
N VAL A 34 -9.69 -1.70 -2.19
CA VAL A 34 -9.85 -3.08 -1.71
C VAL A 34 -8.49 -3.76 -1.68
N PHE A 35 -8.13 -4.34 -0.53
CA PHE A 35 -6.87 -5.02 -0.31
C PHE A 35 -7.11 -6.43 0.23
N ILE A 36 -6.37 -7.40 -0.30
CA ILE A 36 -6.28 -8.75 0.24
C ILE A 36 -4.93 -8.83 0.95
N VAL A 37 -4.94 -9.07 2.27
CA VAL A 37 -3.76 -8.97 3.12
C VAL A 37 -3.65 -10.16 4.04
N GLU A 38 -2.42 -10.63 4.29
CA GLU A 38 -2.15 -11.70 5.25
C GLU A 38 -2.36 -11.24 6.69
N ASN A 39 -1.92 -10.00 6.99
CA ASN A 39 -2.05 -9.41 8.32
C ASN A 39 -2.52 -7.95 8.22
N ILE A 40 -3.68 -7.68 8.82
CA ILE A 40 -4.32 -6.36 8.78
C ILE A 40 -3.39 -5.30 9.41
N ARG A 41 -2.72 -5.60 10.52
CA ARG A 41 -1.91 -4.62 11.25
C ARG A 41 -0.69 -4.17 10.45
N THR A 42 -0.02 -5.10 9.77
CA THR A 42 1.16 -4.77 8.95
C THR A 42 0.77 -4.03 7.68
N ALA A 43 -0.34 -4.42 7.03
CA ALA A 43 -0.87 -3.73 5.86
C ALA A 43 -1.29 -2.28 6.19
N ARG A 44 -2.02 -2.07 7.30
CA ARG A 44 -2.39 -0.72 7.76
C ARG A 44 -1.16 0.15 7.98
N ARG A 45 -0.11 -0.39 8.60
CA ARG A 45 1.16 0.33 8.80
C ARG A 45 1.86 0.66 7.48
N PHE A 46 1.89 -0.27 6.52
CA PHE A 46 2.44 -0.03 5.19
C PHE A 46 1.70 1.10 4.47
N LEU A 47 0.37 1.07 4.45
CA LEU A 47 -0.45 2.12 3.83
C LEU A 47 -0.22 3.48 4.50
N LYS A 48 -0.14 3.54 5.84
CA LYS A 48 0.19 4.79 6.56
C LYS A 48 1.61 5.29 6.33
N LYS A 49 2.58 4.40 6.07
CA LYS A 49 3.93 4.80 5.66
C LYS A 49 3.92 5.35 4.24
N ALA A 50 3.13 4.76 3.34
CA ALA A 50 3.01 5.21 1.95
C ALA A 50 2.31 6.57 1.85
N ASP A 51 1.26 6.77 2.65
CA ASP A 51 0.56 8.05 2.80
C ASP A 51 -0.01 8.18 4.23
N ARG A 52 0.49 9.16 4.98
CA ARG A 52 0.04 9.39 6.36
C ARG A 52 -1.42 9.87 6.43
N THR A 53 -1.90 10.50 5.36
CA THR A 53 -3.24 11.10 5.26
C THR A 53 -4.32 10.10 4.84
N ILE A 54 -3.95 8.91 4.36
CA ILE A 54 -4.91 7.88 3.94
C ILE A 54 -5.88 7.51 5.07
N ASP A 55 -7.18 7.55 4.82
CA ASP A 55 -8.19 7.09 5.78
C ASP A 55 -8.39 5.59 5.63
N ILE A 56 -7.84 4.82 6.56
CA ILE A 56 -7.86 3.36 6.53
C ILE A 56 -9.22 2.79 6.90
N ASP A 57 -9.99 3.47 7.75
CA ASP A 57 -11.24 2.92 8.25
C ASP A 57 -12.39 3.15 7.23
N GLN A 58 -12.13 3.92 6.17
CA GLN A 58 -12.98 4.09 4.99
C GLN A 58 -12.55 3.23 3.79
N LEU A 59 -11.50 2.40 3.93
CA LEU A 59 -11.08 1.41 2.93
C LEU A 59 -11.86 0.09 3.06
#